data_AF-A0A2M7D6Z7-F1
#
_entry.id   AF-A0A2M7D6Z7-F1
#
_cell.length_a   1.000
_cell.length_b   1.000
_cell.length_c   1.000
_cell.angle_alpha   90.00
_cell.angle_beta   90.00
_cell.angle_gamma   90.00
#
_symmetry.space_group_name_H-M   'P 1'
#
loop_
_entity.id
_entity.type
_entity.pdbx_description
1 polymer ?
#
loop_
_entity_poly.entity_id
_entity_poly.type
_entity_poly.pdbx_seq_one_letter_code
_entity_poly.pdbx_strand_id
1 'polypeptide(L)'
;MQFNVPQFIDVEDKIFGPLSFKQFFLVIGGILVLIFLWYFFELWFVITIGGPIILAIVASVFIKINDRPLFSIFIAWLTYFIKPRAFIWRRK
;
A
#
# COMPACT_ATOMS: atom_id res chain seq x y z
N MET A 1 -16.08 -12.52 -34.02
CA MET A 1 -16.52 -11.29 -33.31
C MET A 1 -15.29 -10.69 -32.66
N GLN A 2 -14.92 -9.46 -33.00
CA GLN A 2 -13.86 -8.74 -32.30
C GLN A 2 -14.47 -8.13 -31.04
N PHE A 3 -13.97 -8.51 -29.86
CA PHE A 3 -14.40 -7.94 -28.59
C PHE A 3 -13.60 -6.66 -28.34
N ASN A 4 -14.31 -5.57 -28.02
CA ASN A 4 -13.65 -4.36 -27.53
C ASN A 4 -13.11 -4.65 -26.13
N VAL A 5 -11.79 -4.62 -25.99
CA VAL A 5 -11.14 -4.74 -24.67
C VAL A 5 -11.37 -3.43 -23.92
N PRO A 6 -11.98 -3.46 -22.72
CA PRO A 6 -12.14 -2.26 -21.92
C PRO A 6 -10.76 -1.69 -21.58
N GLN A 7 -10.57 -0.39 -21.78
CA GLN A 7 -9.26 0.26 -21.61
C GLN A 7 -8.89 0.50 -20.12
N PHE A 8 -9.80 0.28 -19.19
CA PHE A 8 -9.62 0.57 -17.76
C PHE A 8 -9.62 -0.68 -16.86
N ILE A 9 -9.38 -1.88 -17.42
CA ILE A 9 -9.32 -3.11 -16.61
C ILE A 9 -8.21 -3.09 -15.55
N ASP A 10 -7.16 -2.30 -15.77
CA ASP A 10 -5.99 -2.22 -14.89
C ASP A 10 -6.12 -1.17 -13.79
N VAL A 11 -7.13 -0.28 -13.88
CA VAL A 11 -7.36 0.76 -12.88
C VAL A 11 -8.25 0.18 -11.79
N GLU A 12 -7.71 0.12 -10.57
CA GLU A 12 -8.49 -0.36 -9.42
C GLU A 12 -9.66 0.58 -9.13
N ASP A 13 -10.85 0.00 -8.91
CA ASP A 13 -12.05 0.75 -8.59
C ASP A 13 -11.89 1.54 -7.30
N LYS A 14 -12.23 2.83 -7.38
CA LYS A 14 -12.26 3.72 -6.22
C LYS A 14 -13.66 3.70 -5.62
N ILE A 15 -13.83 2.91 -4.56
CA ILE A 15 -15.13 2.69 -3.92
C ILE A 15 -15.44 3.83 -2.93
N PHE A 16 -14.41 4.35 -2.25
CA PHE A 16 -14.56 5.37 -1.21
C PHE A 16 -13.91 6.69 -1.64
N GLY A 17 -14.58 7.42 -2.54
CA GLY A 17 -14.10 8.71 -3.06
C GLY A 17 -12.78 8.55 -3.84
N PRO A 18 -11.65 9.13 -3.37
CA PRO A 18 -10.37 8.97 -4.05
C PRO A 18 -9.66 7.63 -3.76
N LEU A 19 -10.14 6.84 -2.77
CA LEU A 19 -9.47 5.66 -2.26
C LEU A 19 -9.93 4.38 -2.95
N SER A 20 -8.96 3.52 -3.30
CA SER A 20 -9.24 2.12 -3.65
C SER A 20 -9.53 1.29 -2.40
N PHE A 21 -10.11 0.09 -2.58
CA PHE A 21 -10.42 -0.81 -1.46
C PHE A 21 -9.20 -1.13 -0.59
N LYS A 22 -8.04 -1.38 -1.23
CA LYS A 22 -6.78 -1.64 -0.49
C LYS A 22 -6.28 -0.42 0.27
N GLN A 23 -6.38 0.77 -0.34
CA GLN A 23 -5.99 2.02 0.31
C GLN A 23 -6.90 2.34 1.50
N PHE A 24 -8.19 2.03 1.41
CA PHE A 24 -9.14 2.20 2.50
C PHE A 24 -8.74 1.37 3.74
N PHE A 25 -8.46 0.07 3.57
CA PHE A 25 -7.97 -0.76 4.69
C PHE A 25 -6.62 -0.30 5.23
N LEU A 26 -5.73 0.18 4.36
CA LEU A 26 -4.46 0.74 4.80
C LEU A 26 -4.66 1.96 5.70
N VAL A 27 -5.57 2.87 5.35
CA VAL A 27 -5.90 4.04 6.17
C VAL A 27 -6.53 3.61 7.51
N ILE A 28 -7.50 2.70 7.49
CA ILE A 28 -8.14 2.20 8.73
C ILE A 28 -7.11 1.51 9.63
N GLY A 29 -6.29 0.61 9.09
CA GLY A 29 -5.25 -0.07 9.84
C GLY A 29 -4.25 0.92 10.44
N GLY A 30 -3.87 1.94 9.67
CA GLY A 30 -3.02 3.03 10.13
C GLY A 30 -3.63 3.82 11.29
N ILE A 31 -4.90 4.19 11.21
CA ILE A 31 -5.62 4.88 12.29
C ILE A 31 -5.66 4.03 13.56
N LEU A 32 -5.96 2.73 13.44
CA LEU A 32 -5.97 1.81 14.59
C LEU A 32 -4.60 1.72 15.26
N VAL A 33 -3.52 1.66 14.47
CA VAL A 33 -2.15 1.67 14.99
C VAL A 33 -1.87 2.99 15.71
N LEU A 34 -2.27 4.13 15.18
CA LEU A 34 -2.05 5.42 15.83
C LEU A 34 -2.84 5.56 17.14
N ILE A 35 -4.08 5.08 17.19
CA ILE A 35 -4.88 5.03 18.42
C ILE A 35 -4.19 4.14 19.46
N PHE A 36 -3.70 2.97 19.03
CA PHE A 36 -2.93 2.09 19.90
C PHE A 36 -1.68 2.78 20.45
N LEU A 37 -0.88 3.43 19.59
CA LEU A 37 0.28 4.19 20.05
C LEU A 37 -0.10 5.26 21.06
N TRP A 38 -1.15 6.02 20.78
CA TRP A 38 -1.63 7.10 21.65
C TRP A 38 -2.07 6.60 23.04
N TYR A 39 -2.71 5.43 23.11
CA TYR A 39 -3.24 4.90 24.36
C TYR A 39 -2.14 4.28 25.25
N PHE A 40 -1.14 3.63 24.65
CA PHE A 40 -0.15 2.83 25.38
C PHE A 40 1.20 3.52 25.61
N PHE A 41 1.50 4.60 24.88
CA PHE A 41 2.82 5.22 24.92
C PHE A 41 2.77 6.71 25.22
N GLU A 42 3.91 7.24 25.68
CA GLU A 42 4.09 8.67 25.92
C GLU A 42 4.18 9.47 24.62
N LEU A 43 3.81 10.75 24.70
CA LEU A 43 3.68 11.65 23.54
C LEU A 43 4.94 11.70 22.67
N TRP A 44 6.14 11.71 23.26
CA TRP A 44 7.40 11.76 22.49
C TRP A 44 7.57 10.52 21.61
N PHE A 45 7.19 9.34 22.11
CA PHE A 45 7.28 8.09 21.37
C PHE A 45 6.23 8.05 20.25
N VAL A 46 5.01 8.49 20.56
CA VAL A 46 3.91 8.60 19.60
C VAL A 46 4.26 9.54 18.45
N ILE A 47 4.88 10.69 18.72
CA ILE A 47 5.31 11.61 17.66
C ILE A 47 6.44 11.00 16.83
N THR A 48 7.44 10.40 17.50
CA THR A 48 8.63 9.84 16.83
C THR A 48 8.28 8.70 15.89
N ILE A 49 7.36 7.81 16.29
CA ILE A 49 6.97 6.63 15.48
C ILE A 49 5.69 6.90 14.67
N GLY A 50 4.69 7.52 15.27
CA GLY A 50 3.41 7.82 14.63
C GLY A 50 3.52 8.86 13.52
N GLY A 51 4.41 9.85 13.65
CA GLY A 51 4.65 10.85 12.60
C GLY A 51 5.05 10.22 11.25
N PRO A 52 6.12 9.41 11.20
CA PRO A 52 6.50 8.66 10.01
C PRO A 52 5.40 7.74 9.47
N ILE A 53 4.61 7.10 10.35
CA ILE A 53 3.49 6.23 9.95
C ILE A 53 2.43 7.03 9.20
N ILE A 54 2.01 8.18 9.75
CA ILE A 54 1.03 9.07 9.10
C ILE A 54 1.55 9.52 7.73
N LEU A 55 2.81 9.96 7.66
CA LEU A 55 3.43 10.38 6.41
C LEU A 55 3.45 9.26 5.38
N ALA A 56 3.79 8.04 5.78
CA ALA A 56 3.81 6.87 4.89
C ALA A 56 2.41 6.51 4.37
N ILE A 57 1.37 6.61 5.21
CA ILE A 57 -0.02 6.35 4.82
C ILE A 57 -0.49 7.40 3.80
N VAL A 58 -0.27 8.69 4.10
CA VAL A 58 -0.65 9.79 3.21
C VAL A 58 0.07 9.68 1.87
N ALA A 59 1.38 9.43 1.90
CA ALA A 59 2.15 9.22 0.68
C ALA A 59 1.60 8.03 -0.13
N SER A 60 1.29 6.91 0.53
CA SER A 60 0.76 5.70 -0.12
C SER A 60 -0.59 5.90 -0.81
N VAL A 61 -1.39 6.84 -0.31
CA VAL A 61 -2.70 7.18 -0.85
C VAL A 61 -2.59 8.11 -2.06
N PHE A 62 -1.83 9.21 -1.93
CA PHE A 62 -1.85 10.30 -2.91
C PHE A 62 -0.76 10.21 -3.97
N ILE A 63 0.39 9.61 -3.64
CA ILE A 63 1.52 9.55 -4.56
C ILE A 63 1.39 8.29 -5.42
N LYS A 64 1.55 8.50 -6.71
CA LYS A 64 1.64 7.44 -7.72
C LYS A 64 2.96 7.59 -8.46
N ILE A 65 3.58 6.46 -8.77
CA ILE A 65 4.77 6.41 -9.62
C ILE A 65 4.43 5.49 -10.79
N ASN A 66 4.58 5.99 -12.02
CA ASN A 66 4.24 5.25 -13.25
C ASN A 66 2.82 4.67 -13.21
N ASP A 67 1.84 5.50 -12.86
CA ASP A 67 0.42 5.16 -12.69
C ASP A 67 0.10 4.10 -11.63
N ARG A 68 1.09 3.63 -10.88
CA ARG A 68 0.92 2.67 -9.79
C ARG A 68 0.91 3.37 -8.44
N PRO A 69 -0.02 3.03 -7.53
CA PRO A 69 -0.01 3.54 -6.17
C PRO A 69 1.28 3.19 -5.45
N LEU A 70 1.83 4.11 -4.66
CA LEU A 70 3.06 3.86 -3.88
C LEU A 70 2.98 2.59 -3.03
N PHE A 71 1.81 2.29 -2.46
CA PHE A 71 1.59 1.08 -1.68
C PHE A 71 1.92 -0.20 -2.46
N SER A 72 1.53 -0.27 -3.73
CA SER A 72 1.79 -1.45 -4.59
C SER A 72 3.28 -1.62 -4.87
N ILE A 73 4.00 -0.51 -5.03
CA ILE A 73 5.45 -0.49 -5.24
C ILE A 73 6.17 -0.92 -3.97
N PHE A 74 5.73 -0.44 -2.82
CA PHE A 74 6.30 -0.82 -1.53
C PHE A 74 6.13 -2.32 -1.27
N ILE A 75 4.95 -2.89 -1.53
CA ILE A 75 4.74 -4.34 -1.44
C ILE A 75 5.66 -5.09 -2.40
N ALA A 76 5.78 -4.64 -3.65
CA ALA A 76 6.66 -5.28 -4.63
C ALA A 76 8.13 -5.24 -4.20
N TRP A 77 8.57 -4.10 -3.67
CA TRP A 77 9.90 -3.90 -3.10
C TRP A 77 10.13 -4.87 -1.93
N LEU A 78 9.23 -4.89 -0.93
CA LEU A 78 9.32 -5.78 0.21
C LEU A 78 9.33 -7.27 -0.20
N THR A 79 8.44 -7.65 -1.12
CA THR A 79 8.36 -9.02 -1.65
C THR A 79 9.65 -9.42 -2.35
N TYR A 80 10.30 -8.50 -3.07
CA TYR A 80 11.57 -8.77 -3.73
C TYR A 80 12.71 -9.07 -2.75
N PHE A 81 12.74 -8.42 -1.59
CA PHE A 81 13.74 -8.70 -0.56
C PHE A 81 13.48 -10.00 0.20
N ILE A 82 12.22 -10.33 0.46
CA ILE A 82 11.84 -11.53 1.23
C ILE A 82 11.88 -12.80 0.38
N LYS A 83 11.52 -12.70 -0.91
CA LYS A 83 11.33 -13.89 -1.74
C LYS A 83 12.69 -14.57 -2.04
N PRO A 84 12.84 -15.87 -1.75
CA PRO A 84 14.06 -16.59 -2.08
C PRO A 84 14.25 -16.64 -3.58
N ARG A 85 15.48 -16.33 -4.03
CA ARG A 85 15.86 -16.33 -5.45
C ARG A 85 16.20 -17.75 -5.90
N ALA A 86 15.19 -18.61 -5.96
CA ALA A 86 15.35 -19.96 -6.48
C ALA A 86 15.36 -19.90 -8.02
N PHE A 87 16.56 -19.88 -8.60
CA PHE A 87 16.76 -20.00 -10.06
C PHE A 87 16.73 -21.48 -10.45
N ILE A 88 15.55 -22.08 -10.40
CA ILE A 88 15.38 -23.49 -10.77
C ILE A 88 15.17 -23.55 -12.29
N TRP A 89 16.15 -24.08 -13.01
CA TRP A 89 15.96 -24.41 -14.42
C TRP A 89 15.05 -25.63 -14.53
N ARG A 90 13.84 -25.45 -15.05
CA ARG A 90 12.92 -26.58 -15.34
C ARG A 90 13.20 -27.10 -16.74
N ARG A 91 13.96 -28.20 -16.87
CA ARG A 91 13.97 -28.97 -18.12
C ARG A 91 12.66 -29.77 -18.17
N LYS A 92 12.00 -29.72 -19.33
CA LYS A 92 10.80 -30.52 -19.62
C LYS A 92 11.13 -32.00 -19.51
#